data_AF-A0A3N0HYM1-F1
#
_entry.id   AF-A0A3N0HYM1-F1
#
_cell.length_a   1.000
_cell.length_b   1.000
_cell.length_c   1.000
_cell.angle_alpha   90.00
_cell.angle_beta   90.00
_cell.angle_gamma   90.00
#
_symmetry.space_group_name_H-M   'P 1'
#
loop_
_entity.id
_entity.type
_entity.pdbx_description
1 polymer ?
#
loop_
_entity_poly.entity_id
_entity_poly.type
_entity_poly.pdbx_seq_one_letter_code
_entity_poly.pdbx_strand_id
1 'polypeptide(L)'
;MKKHLFDLQLFADDNNGQSNQQIEPKNDDNGQQNNEPNEGNKPQPKYTDEDLDRIIQEKKAKWDKQAKEAEEEAKKLAKMNAQQKAEHERDKLQKQLDELLNEKARADMAKEARKMCAEANISVSDELLSSIITPDADTTKEAVESFIDIYKADVEKAVKEALKGNSYKRGSSNGGITKEDIMKVSDPIERQKLIREHMDLFK
;
A
#
# COMPACT_ATOMS: atom_id res chain seq x y z
N MET A 1 34.58 37.29 -10.54
CA MET A 1 34.51 36.30 -11.65
C MET A 1 33.89 35.04 -11.07
N LYS A 2 32.74 34.50 -11.46
CA LYS A 2 31.92 34.59 -12.68
C LYS A 2 30.45 34.38 -12.25
N LYS A 3 29.51 35.16 -12.81
CA LYS A 3 28.08 34.80 -12.82
C LYS A 3 27.93 33.67 -13.84
N HIS A 4 27.38 32.54 -13.43
CA HIS A 4 26.95 31.51 -14.37
C HIS A 4 25.67 31.97 -15.06
N LEU A 5 25.82 32.44 -16.29
CA LEU A 5 24.76 32.53 -17.30
C LEU A 5 24.31 31.09 -17.57
N PHE A 6 23.09 30.73 -17.19
CA PHE A 6 22.43 29.56 -17.77
C PHE A 6 21.82 30.02 -19.10
N ASP A 7 22.57 29.81 -20.16
CA ASP A 7 22.04 29.65 -21.51
C ASP A 7 21.23 28.36 -21.54
N LEU A 8 19.93 28.43 -21.85
CA LEU A 8 19.29 27.39 -22.65
C LEU A 8 18.01 27.93 -23.29
N GLN A 9 18.20 28.51 -24.47
CA GLN A 9 17.22 28.43 -25.55
C GLN A 9 16.78 26.97 -25.72
N LEU A 10 15.48 26.70 -25.59
CA LEU A 10 14.86 25.52 -26.17
C LEU A 10 13.36 25.71 -26.38
N PHE A 11 12.99 26.66 -27.25
CA PHE A 11 11.69 26.69 -27.92
C PHE A 11 11.84 27.22 -29.35
N ALA A 12 12.73 26.60 -30.12
CA ALA A 12 12.68 26.68 -31.57
C ALA A 12 12.81 25.25 -32.08
N ASP A 13 11.66 24.59 -32.21
CA ASP A 13 11.50 23.43 -33.09
C ASP A 13 10.69 23.90 -34.31
N ASP A 14 11.15 23.46 -35.47
CA ASP A 14 10.89 24.00 -36.80
C ASP A 14 9.41 24.01 -37.21
N ASN A 15 8.96 25.14 -37.77
CA ASN A 15 8.15 25.11 -39.00
C ASN A 15 8.13 26.47 -39.71
N ASN A 16 9.01 26.57 -40.72
CA ASN A 16 8.82 27.18 -42.05
C ASN A 16 8.04 28.51 -42.17
N GLY A 17 8.76 29.59 -42.52
CA GLY A 17 8.13 30.73 -43.18
C GLY A 17 8.87 32.07 -43.08
N GLN A 18 10.01 32.18 -43.77
CA GLN A 18 10.53 33.38 -44.46
C GLN A 18 10.62 34.77 -43.78
N SER A 19 11.83 35.33 -43.96
CA SER A 19 12.22 36.75 -44.11
C SER A 19 12.16 37.67 -42.87
N ASN A 20 13.30 37.99 -42.22
CA ASN A 20 14.39 38.89 -42.64
C ASN A 20 14.05 40.38 -42.48
N GLN A 21 14.41 41.00 -41.34
CA GLN A 21 15.56 41.93 -41.21
C GLN A 21 15.56 42.68 -39.86
N GLN A 22 16.73 42.63 -39.24
CA GLN A 22 17.21 43.38 -38.09
C GLN A 22 17.65 44.77 -38.54
N ILE A 23 17.34 45.82 -37.77
CA ILE A 23 17.94 47.15 -37.95
C ILE A 23 18.61 47.54 -36.63
N GLU A 24 19.94 47.54 -36.63
CA GLU A 24 20.78 48.28 -35.68
C GLU A 24 21.14 49.65 -36.27
N PRO A 25 21.39 50.68 -35.43
CA PRO A 25 21.57 52.06 -35.87
C PRO A 25 23.01 52.32 -36.35
N LYS A 26 23.16 53.05 -37.46
CA LYS A 26 24.41 53.71 -37.84
C LYS A 26 24.39 55.16 -37.34
N ASN A 27 25.41 55.50 -36.56
CA ASN A 27 25.88 56.88 -36.39
C ASN A 27 26.71 57.23 -37.62
N ASP A 28 26.39 58.36 -38.27
CA ASP A 28 27.32 59.08 -39.12
C ASP A 28 27.30 60.56 -38.74
N ASP A 29 28.51 61.07 -38.57
CA ASP A 29 28.88 62.42 -38.19
C ASP A 29 28.93 63.35 -39.42
N ASN A 30 28.68 64.63 -39.13
CA ASN A 30 29.04 65.84 -39.87
C ASN A 30 28.25 66.30 -41.10
N GLY A 31 27.65 67.48 -40.95
CA GLY A 31 26.95 68.24 -41.98
C GLY A 31 26.56 69.62 -41.45
N GLN A 32 27.56 70.48 -41.28
CA GLN A 32 27.46 71.85 -40.81
C GLN A 32 26.71 72.73 -41.83
N GLN A 33 25.56 73.28 -41.44
CA GLN A 33 24.97 74.44 -42.13
C GLN A 33 24.41 75.43 -41.10
N ASN A 34 25.06 76.60 -41.07
CA ASN A 34 24.60 77.81 -40.39
C ASN A 34 23.21 78.21 -40.90
N ASN A 35 22.29 78.49 -39.98
CA ASN A 35 21.31 79.56 -40.09
C ASN A 35 20.86 79.97 -38.67
N GLU A 36 20.96 81.27 -38.40
CA GLU A 36 20.52 81.98 -37.20
C GLU A 36 18.99 81.90 -36.98
N PRO A 37 18.48 82.28 -35.78
CA PRO A 37 17.32 81.65 -35.17
C PRO A 37 16.00 82.16 -35.75
N ASN A 38 15.21 81.26 -36.33
CA ASN A 38 13.81 81.54 -36.62
C ASN A 38 13.00 81.34 -35.33
N GLU A 39 12.79 82.43 -34.58
CA GLU A 39 11.79 82.50 -33.53
C GLU A 39 10.40 82.25 -34.13
N GLY A 40 9.74 81.16 -33.72
CA GLY A 40 8.30 81.04 -33.93
C GLY A 40 7.81 79.73 -34.52
N ASN A 41 8.22 78.57 -33.98
CA ASN A 41 7.29 77.45 -33.80
C ASN A 41 7.88 76.39 -32.88
N LYS A 42 7.77 76.61 -31.57
CA LYS A 42 7.93 75.50 -30.62
C LYS A 42 6.71 74.59 -30.85
N PRO A 43 6.88 73.29 -31.19
CA PRO A 43 5.73 72.40 -31.30
C PRO A 43 5.01 72.44 -29.95
N GLN A 44 3.77 72.94 -29.94
CA GLN A 44 2.98 72.95 -28.72
C GLN A 44 2.79 71.48 -28.29
N PRO A 45 3.06 71.15 -27.02
CA PRO A 45 2.95 69.78 -26.55
C PRO A 45 1.51 69.31 -26.76
N LYS A 46 1.36 68.13 -27.34
CA LYS A 46 0.06 67.57 -27.75
C LYS A 46 -0.85 67.22 -26.56
N TYR A 47 -0.28 67.26 -25.35
CA TYR A 47 -0.93 67.04 -24.06
C TYR A 47 -0.36 68.04 -23.05
N THR A 48 -1.20 68.52 -22.14
CA THR A 48 -0.79 69.31 -20.98
C THR A 48 -0.38 68.39 -19.83
N ASP A 49 0.39 68.91 -18.88
CA ASP A 49 0.78 68.14 -17.68
C ASP A 49 -0.45 67.64 -16.91
N GLU A 50 -1.54 68.41 -16.89
CA GLU A 50 -2.82 68.01 -16.28
C GLU A 50 -3.49 66.82 -16.99
N ASP A 51 -3.41 66.77 -18.33
CA ASP A 51 -3.90 65.64 -19.11
C ASP A 51 -3.08 64.37 -18.86
N LEU A 52 -1.76 64.52 -18.75
CA LEU A 52 -0.86 63.41 -18.42
C LEU A 52 -1.12 62.89 -17.01
N ASP A 53 -1.28 63.76 -16.02
CA ASP A 53 -1.60 63.39 -14.65
C ASP A 53 -2.92 62.63 -14.55
N ARG A 54 -3.96 63.08 -15.27
CA ARG A 54 -5.24 62.36 -15.34
C ARG A 54 -5.08 60.97 -15.95
N ILE A 55 -4.36 60.83 -17.06
CA ILE A 55 -4.12 59.54 -17.72
C ILE A 55 -3.29 58.61 -16.82
N ILE A 56 -2.28 59.15 -16.13
CA ILE A 56 -1.44 58.39 -15.21
C ILE A 56 -2.25 57.93 -14.01
N GLN A 57 -3.10 58.79 -13.42
CA GLN A 57 -3.98 58.41 -12.31
C GLN A 57 -5.00 57.35 -12.73
N GLU A 58 -5.62 57.47 -13.90
CA GLU A 58 -6.53 56.46 -14.43
C GLU A 58 -5.82 55.12 -14.70
N LYS A 59 -4.61 55.14 -15.26
CA LYS A 59 -3.82 53.94 -15.48
C LYS A 59 -3.36 53.31 -14.17
N LYS A 60 -2.93 54.13 -13.21
CA LYS A 60 -2.53 53.67 -11.87
C LYS A 60 -3.71 53.04 -11.16
N ALA A 61 -4.90 53.65 -11.20
CA ALA A 61 -6.10 53.05 -10.63
C ALA A 61 -6.46 51.71 -11.29
N LYS A 62 -6.32 51.59 -12.61
CA LYS A 62 -6.53 50.33 -13.33
C LYS A 62 -5.50 49.26 -12.94
N TRP A 63 -4.22 49.63 -12.85
CA TRP A 63 -3.16 48.72 -12.43
C TRP A 63 -3.27 48.30 -10.97
N ASP A 64 -3.60 49.23 -10.07
CA ASP A 64 -3.83 48.93 -8.66
C ASP A 64 -5.02 47.98 -8.48
N LYS A 65 -6.08 48.15 -9.29
CA LYS A 65 -7.22 47.22 -9.31
C LYS A 65 -6.83 45.84 -9.82
N GLN A 66 -6.11 45.76 -10.95
CA GLN A 66 -5.62 44.49 -11.50
C GLN A 66 -4.64 43.77 -10.56
N ALA A 67 -3.75 44.51 -9.89
CA ALA A 67 -2.82 43.95 -8.92
C ALA A 67 -3.56 43.35 -7.72
N LYS A 68 -4.58 44.06 -7.20
CA LYS A 68 -5.40 43.56 -6.10
C LYS A 68 -6.19 42.30 -6.50
N GLU A 69 -6.83 42.30 -7.67
CA GLU A 69 -7.55 41.13 -8.17
C GLU A 69 -6.60 39.92 -8.36
N ALA A 70 -5.42 40.13 -8.94
CA ALA A 70 -4.41 39.08 -9.10
C ALA A 70 -3.89 38.55 -7.75
N GLU A 71 -3.67 39.41 -6.77
CA GLU A 71 -3.30 39.00 -5.42
C GLU A 71 -4.40 38.21 -4.71
N GLU A 72 -5.66 38.63 -4.85
CA GLU A 72 -6.80 37.95 -4.22
C GLU A 72 -7.03 36.57 -4.84
N GLU A 73 -6.94 36.44 -6.16
CA GLU A 73 -7.02 35.15 -6.86
C GLU A 73 -5.86 34.23 -6.46
N ALA A 74 -4.62 34.75 -6.43
CA ALA A 74 -3.45 33.98 -6.00
C ALA A 74 -3.58 33.52 -4.54
N LYS A 75 -4.04 34.40 -3.63
CA LYS A 75 -4.29 34.06 -2.22
C LYS A 75 -5.39 33.01 -2.08
N LYS A 76 -6.48 33.11 -2.86
CA LYS A 76 -7.56 32.11 -2.87
C LYS A 76 -7.04 30.76 -3.37
N LEU A 77 -6.27 30.74 -4.46
CA LEU A 77 -5.70 29.51 -5.01
C LEU A 77 -4.71 28.86 -4.04
N ALA A 78 -3.84 29.66 -3.43
CA ALA A 78 -2.88 29.21 -2.41
C ALA A 78 -3.60 28.66 -1.17
N LYS A 79 -4.65 29.34 -0.70
CA LYS A 79 -5.45 28.87 0.44
C LYS A 79 -6.15 27.55 0.15
N MET A 80 -6.75 27.40 -1.04
CA MET A 80 -7.37 26.14 -1.46
C MET A 80 -6.33 25.00 -1.49
N ASN A 81 -5.15 25.25 -2.05
CA ASN A 81 -4.07 24.26 -2.10
C ASN A 81 -3.56 23.88 -0.70
N ALA A 82 -3.38 24.86 0.18
CA ALA A 82 -2.94 24.64 1.56
C ALA A 82 -3.99 23.84 2.36
N GLN A 83 -5.27 24.16 2.18
CA GLN A 83 -6.35 23.47 2.88
C GLN A 83 -6.53 22.03 2.41
N GLN A 84 -6.47 21.78 1.09
CA GLN A 84 -6.50 20.42 0.54
C GLN A 84 -5.32 19.57 1.02
N LYS A 85 -4.11 20.15 1.11
CA LYS A 85 -2.94 19.46 1.66
C LYS A 85 -3.14 19.12 3.14
N ALA A 86 -3.61 20.07 3.94
CA ALA A 86 -3.87 19.86 5.36
C ALA A 86 -4.95 18.79 5.60
N GLU A 87 -6.03 18.79 4.82
CA GLU A 87 -7.07 17.77 4.89
C GLU A 87 -6.52 16.38 4.52
N HIS A 88 -5.73 16.28 3.45
CA HIS A 88 -5.12 15.02 3.05
C HIS A 88 -4.13 14.49 4.09
N GLU A 89 -3.30 15.37 4.68
CA GLU A 89 -2.39 15.00 5.77
C GLU A 89 -3.17 14.54 7.00
N ARG A 90 -4.23 15.25 7.37
CA ARG A 90 -5.10 14.88 8.49
C ARG A 90 -5.75 13.53 8.24
N ASP A 91 -6.29 13.28 7.05
CA ASP A 91 -6.93 12.01 6.71
C ASP A 91 -5.92 10.86 6.68
N LYS A 92 -4.70 11.10 6.22
CA LYS A 92 -3.62 10.11 6.29
C LYS A 92 -3.26 9.79 7.73
N LEU A 93 -3.11 10.81 8.57
CA LEU A 93 -2.82 10.63 10.00
C LEU A 93 -3.97 9.92 10.72
N GLN A 94 -5.22 10.25 10.40
CA GLN A 94 -6.39 9.58 10.96
C GLN A 94 -6.41 8.10 10.59
N LYS A 95 -6.18 7.76 9.31
CA LYS A 95 -6.08 6.37 8.88
C LYS A 95 -4.98 5.60 9.61
N GLN A 96 -3.81 6.21 9.76
CA GLN A 96 -2.71 5.60 10.52
C GLN A 96 -3.06 5.41 11.99
N LEU A 97 -3.76 6.37 12.59
CA LEU A 97 -4.21 6.27 13.97
C LEU A 97 -5.24 5.16 14.14
N ASP A 98 -6.22 5.08 13.24
CA ASP A 98 -7.24 4.04 13.25
C ASP A 98 -6.62 2.65 13.02
N GLU A 99 -5.66 2.53 12.11
CA GLU A 99 -4.91 1.29 11.87
C GLU A 99 -4.14 0.85 13.12
N LEU A 100 -3.37 1.74 13.74
CA LEU A 100 -2.64 1.46 14.97
C LEU A 100 -3.57 1.12 16.15
N LEU A 101 -4.72 1.80 16.25
CA LEU A 101 -5.70 1.53 17.29
C LEU A 101 -6.34 0.16 17.10
N ASN A 102 -6.66 -0.21 15.86
CA ASN A 102 -7.17 -1.53 15.50
C ASN A 102 -6.15 -2.64 15.72
N GLU A 103 -4.87 -2.40 15.42
CA GLU A 103 -3.78 -3.34 15.71
C GLU A 103 -3.61 -3.54 17.21
N LYS A 104 -3.63 -2.46 18.00
CA LYS A 104 -3.55 -2.56 19.46
C LYS A 104 -4.73 -3.34 20.04
N ALA A 105 -5.95 -3.03 19.60
CA ALA A 105 -7.15 -3.75 20.02
C ALA A 105 -7.04 -5.26 19.71
N ARG A 106 -6.63 -5.61 18.48
CA ARG A 106 -6.37 -7.01 18.10
C ARG A 106 -5.27 -7.66 18.94
N ALA A 107 -4.19 -6.95 19.24
CA ALA A 107 -3.09 -7.47 20.05
C ALA A 107 -3.50 -7.71 21.51
N ASP A 108 -4.32 -6.84 22.09
CA ASP A 108 -4.83 -7.00 23.44
C ASP A 108 -5.84 -8.15 23.53
N MET A 109 -6.76 -8.27 22.55
CA MET A 109 -7.63 -9.43 22.42
C MET A 109 -6.83 -10.73 22.21
N ALA A 110 -5.74 -10.70 21.44
CA ALA A 110 -4.85 -11.86 21.26
C ALA A 110 -4.22 -12.33 22.55
N LYS A 111 -3.84 -11.40 23.45
CA LYS A 111 -3.30 -11.76 24.76
C LYS A 111 -4.36 -12.43 25.63
N GLU A 112 -5.60 -11.91 25.61
CA GLU A 112 -6.71 -12.48 26.37
C GLU A 112 -7.06 -13.89 25.85
N ALA A 113 -7.20 -14.04 24.54
CA ALA A 113 -7.41 -15.33 23.89
C ALA A 113 -6.27 -16.33 24.19
N ARG A 114 -5.01 -15.88 24.16
CA ARG A 114 -3.86 -16.72 24.55
C ARG A 114 -3.98 -17.17 26.00
N LYS A 115 -4.41 -16.29 26.90
CA LYS A 115 -4.63 -16.61 28.31
C LYS A 115 -5.73 -17.67 28.47
N MET A 116 -6.86 -17.54 27.77
CA MET A 116 -7.95 -18.53 27.78
C MET A 116 -7.48 -19.90 27.27
N CYS A 117 -6.73 -19.93 26.17
CA CYS A 117 -6.14 -21.17 25.66
C CYS A 117 -5.15 -21.78 26.68
N ALA A 118 -4.32 -20.96 27.31
CA ALA A 118 -3.38 -21.43 28.33
C ALA A 118 -4.09 -21.97 29.57
N GLU A 119 -5.20 -21.36 30.01
CA GLU A 119 -6.07 -21.87 31.08
C GLU A 119 -6.66 -23.24 30.73
N ALA A 120 -6.92 -23.49 29.44
CA ALA A 120 -7.33 -24.80 28.93
C ALA A 120 -6.15 -25.78 28.74
N ASN A 121 -4.92 -25.43 29.14
CA ASN A 121 -3.66 -26.17 28.89
C ASN A 121 -3.35 -26.39 27.40
N ILE A 122 -3.78 -25.48 26.53
CA ILE A 122 -3.52 -25.52 25.09
C ILE A 122 -2.52 -24.41 24.75
N SER A 123 -1.38 -24.79 24.18
CA SER A 123 -0.42 -23.84 23.59
C SER A 123 -0.72 -23.68 22.11
N VAL A 124 -1.19 -22.50 21.72
CA VAL A 124 -1.56 -22.15 20.33
C VAL A 124 -0.57 -21.12 19.79
N SER A 125 -0.21 -21.23 18.51
CA SER A 125 0.63 -20.24 17.85
C SER A 125 -0.11 -18.91 17.65
N ASP A 126 0.66 -17.82 17.64
CA ASP A 126 0.12 -16.47 17.44
C ASP A 126 -0.57 -16.31 16.09
N GLU A 127 -0.09 -17.01 15.06
CA GLU A 127 -0.71 -17.04 13.73
C GLU A 127 -2.13 -17.60 13.78
N LEU A 128 -2.36 -18.73 14.46
CA LEU A 128 -3.69 -19.32 14.60
C LEU A 128 -4.62 -18.41 15.41
N LEU A 129 -4.13 -17.83 16.50
CA LEU A 129 -4.88 -16.86 17.30
C LEU A 129 -5.29 -15.65 16.46
N SER A 130 -4.37 -15.08 15.67
CA SER A 130 -4.65 -13.93 14.80
C SER A 130 -5.72 -14.21 13.74
N SER A 131 -5.89 -15.47 13.32
CA SER A 131 -6.94 -15.86 12.38
C SER A 131 -8.32 -16.00 13.03
N ILE A 132 -8.38 -16.20 14.35
CA ILE A 132 -9.62 -16.42 15.10
C ILE A 132 -10.15 -15.10 15.70
N ILE A 133 -9.26 -14.13 15.95
CA ILE A 133 -9.63 -12.83 16.54
C ILE A 133 -10.34 -11.96 15.50
N THR A 134 -11.57 -11.59 15.85
CA THR A 134 -12.41 -10.67 15.07
C THR A 134 -12.29 -9.25 15.61
N PRO A 135 -12.80 -8.23 14.89
CA PRO A 135 -12.82 -6.85 15.39
C PRO A 135 -13.69 -6.66 16.64
N ASP A 136 -14.58 -7.61 16.91
CA ASP A 136 -15.54 -7.57 18.01
C ASP A 136 -15.13 -8.52 19.15
N ALA A 137 -15.24 -8.02 20.37
CA ALA A 137 -14.71 -8.69 21.55
C ALA A 137 -15.52 -9.92 21.96
N ASP A 138 -16.85 -9.86 21.84
CA ASP A 138 -17.74 -10.96 22.24
C ASP A 138 -17.61 -12.13 21.24
N THR A 139 -17.60 -11.81 19.94
CA THR A 139 -17.38 -12.83 18.89
C THR A 139 -15.99 -13.47 18.97
N THR A 140 -14.95 -12.72 19.37
CA THR A 140 -13.60 -13.30 19.57
C THR A 140 -13.59 -14.32 20.70
N LYS A 141 -14.30 -14.05 21.81
CA LYS A 141 -14.37 -14.97 22.96
C LYS A 141 -15.10 -16.26 22.58
N GLU A 142 -16.27 -16.14 21.96
CA GLU A 142 -17.04 -17.30 21.49
C GLU A 142 -16.24 -18.14 20.48
N ALA A 143 -15.51 -17.49 19.57
CA ALA A 143 -14.68 -18.19 18.59
C ALA A 143 -13.51 -18.94 19.24
N VAL A 144 -12.88 -18.35 20.27
CA VAL A 144 -11.79 -18.98 21.03
C VAL A 144 -12.32 -20.15 21.87
N GLU A 145 -13.45 -19.99 22.55
CA GLU A 145 -14.11 -21.06 23.30
C GLU A 145 -14.50 -22.23 22.39
N SER A 146 -15.15 -21.94 21.26
CA SER A 146 -15.50 -22.96 20.27
C SER A 146 -14.26 -23.68 19.73
N PHE A 147 -13.16 -22.97 19.49
CA PHE A 147 -11.91 -23.57 19.06
C PHE A 147 -11.33 -24.53 20.12
N ILE A 148 -11.33 -24.12 21.39
CA ILE A 148 -10.85 -24.94 22.52
C ILE A 148 -11.62 -26.26 22.60
N ASP A 149 -12.94 -26.21 22.43
CA ASP A 149 -13.80 -27.39 22.50
C ASP A 149 -13.56 -28.36 21.33
N ILE A 150 -13.50 -27.82 20.11
CA ILE A 150 -13.20 -28.62 18.91
C ILE A 150 -11.81 -29.26 19.04
N TYR A 151 -10.82 -28.48 19.46
CA TYR A 151 -9.45 -28.97 19.63
C TYR A 151 -9.37 -30.11 20.63
N LYS A 152 -10.02 -29.98 21.80
CA LYS A 152 -10.07 -31.06 22.80
C LYS A 152 -10.75 -32.31 22.24
N ALA A 153 -11.87 -32.15 21.54
CA ALA A 153 -12.59 -33.28 20.95
C ALA A 153 -11.75 -34.02 19.89
N ASP A 154 -11.05 -33.29 19.03
CA ASP A 154 -10.20 -33.86 17.99
C ASP A 154 -8.94 -34.50 18.57
N VAL A 155 -8.30 -33.88 19.56
CA VAL A 155 -7.16 -34.48 20.28
C VAL A 155 -7.60 -35.75 21.00
N GLU A 156 -8.73 -35.75 21.69
CA GLU A 156 -9.26 -36.97 22.30
C GLU A 156 -9.53 -38.06 21.29
N LYS A 157 -10.09 -37.73 20.12
CA LYS A 157 -10.34 -38.68 19.05
C LYS A 157 -9.03 -39.24 18.50
N ALA A 158 -8.05 -38.39 18.24
CA ALA A 158 -6.72 -38.79 17.78
C ALA A 158 -6.00 -39.66 18.82
N VAL A 159 -6.09 -39.34 20.12
CA VAL A 159 -5.54 -40.16 21.21
C VAL A 159 -6.27 -41.50 21.30
N LYS A 160 -7.61 -41.52 21.18
CA LYS A 160 -8.39 -42.78 21.13
C LYS A 160 -8.00 -43.62 19.93
N GLU A 161 -7.79 -43.02 18.76
CA GLU A 161 -7.34 -43.70 17.56
C GLU A 161 -5.90 -44.20 17.68
N ALA A 162 -4.99 -43.41 18.25
CA ALA A 162 -3.60 -43.81 18.50
C ALA A 162 -3.51 -44.94 19.54
N LEU A 163 -4.31 -44.90 20.61
CA LEU A 163 -4.41 -45.97 21.61
C LEU A 163 -5.02 -47.25 21.00
N LYS A 164 -5.94 -47.13 20.04
CA LYS A 164 -6.40 -48.28 19.24
C LYS A 164 -5.31 -48.76 18.27
N GLY A 165 -4.57 -47.82 17.69
CA GLY A 165 -3.62 -47.95 16.61
C GLY A 165 -2.17 -48.17 17.04
N ASN A 166 -1.92 -49.23 17.80
CA ASN A 166 -0.81 -50.17 17.56
C ASN A 166 -0.96 -51.40 18.46
N SER A 167 -2.20 -51.78 18.82
CA SER A 167 -2.41 -53.17 19.17
C SER A 167 -2.03 -53.93 17.92
N TYR A 168 -0.86 -54.58 17.93
CA TYR A 168 -0.53 -55.65 17.00
C TYR A 168 -1.85 -56.38 16.86
N LYS A 169 -2.47 -56.34 15.66
CA LYS A 169 -3.61 -57.21 15.38
C LYS A 169 -3.06 -58.54 15.84
N ARG A 170 -3.48 -59.00 17.02
CA ARG A 170 -3.19 -60.34 17.47
C ARG A 170 -3.70 -61.08 16.29
N GLY A 171 -2.74 -61.60 15.49
CA GLY A 171 -3.09 -62.35 14.31
C GLY A 171 -4.21 -63.23 14.83
N SER A 172 -5.32 -63.24 14.13
CA SER A 172 -6.26 -64.33 14.31
C SER A 172 -5.53 -65.59 13.80
N SER A 173 -4.45 -65.97 14.49
CA SER A 173 -4.25 -67.31 14.91
C SER A 173 -5.40 -67.51 15.92
N ASN A 174 -6.51 -68.18 15.61
CA ASN A 174 -6.54 -69.47 14.94
C ASN A 174 -5.16 -70.15 15.04
N GLY A 175 -4.63 -70.21 16.27
CA GLY A 175 -3.37 -70.85 16.62
C GLY A 175 -3.49 -72.36 16.57
N GLY A 176 -4.18 -72.85 15.55
CA GLY A 176 -4.19 -74.22 15.12
C GLY A 176 -3.60 -74.24 13.73
N ILE A 177 -2.57 -75.04 13.54
CA ILE A 177 -2.08 -75.44 12.23
C ILE A 177 -3.30 -75.80 11.36
N THR A 178 -3.47 -75.19 10.18
CA THR A 178 -4.58 -75.54 9.29
C THR A 178 -4.24 -76.72 8.38
N LYS A 179 -5.25 -77.38 7.79
CA LYS A 179 -5.06 -78.48 6.83
C LYS A 179 -4.12 -78.09 5.69
N GLU A 180 -4.24 -76.86 5.21
CA GLU A 180 -3.44 -76.30 4.12
C GLU A 180 -1.99 -76.07 4.54
N ASP A 181 -1.76 -75.65 5.78
CA ASP A 181 -0.42 -75.46 6.32
C ASP A 181 0.32 -76.79 6.47
N ILE A 182 -0.38 -77.86 6.87
CA ILE A 182 0.18 -79.22 6.95
C ILE A 182 0.53 -79.74 5.56
N MET A 183 -0.33 -79.50 4.56
CA MET A 183 -0.08 -79.95 3.19
C MET A 183 1.06 -79.19 2.49
N LYS A 184 1.35 -77.95 2.91
CA LYS A 184 2.48 -77.16 2.40
C LYS A 184 3.84 -77.59 2.96
N VAL A 185 3.87 -78.41 4.02
CA VAL A 185 5.13 -78.95 4.58
C VAL A 185 5.82 -79.79 3.50
N SER A 186 7.05 -79.41 3.15
CA SER A 186 7.79 -80.02 2.05
C SER A 186 8.23 -81.45 2.36
N ASP A 187 8.65 -81.73 3.59
CA ASP A 187 9.07 -83.08 4.02
C ASP A 187 7.85 -84.02 4.15
N PRO A 188 7.81 -85.13 3.39
CA PRO A 188 6.73 -86.11 3.47
C PRO A 188 6.55 -86.77 4.84
N ILE A 189 7.63 -87.00 5.59
CA ILE A 189 7.58 -87.72 6.87
C ILE A 189 7.01 -86.81 7.94
N GLU A 190 7.49 -85.57 8.00
CA GLU A 190 6.97 -84.55 8.93
C GLU A 190 5.53 -84.20 8.62
N ARG A 191 5.16 -84.09 7.33
CA ARG A 191 3.77 -83.90 6.90
C ARG A 191 2.87 -85.02 7.39
N GLN A 192 3.25 -86.29 7.20
CA GLN A 192 2.45 -87.43 7.68
C GLN A 192 2.32 -87.47 9.20
N LYS A 193 3.37 -87.08 9.93
CA LYS A 193 3.33 -86.97 11.40
C LYS A 193 2.33 -85.91 11.84
N LEU A 194 2.36 -84.73 11.22
CA LEU A 194 1.42 -83.64 11.49
C LEU A 194 -0.02 -83.98 11.10
N ILE A 195 -0.25 -84.73 10.01
CA ILE A 195 -1.58 -85.24 9.65
C ILE A 195 -2.11 -86.20 10.72
N ARG A 196 -1.25 -87.06 11.28
CA ARG A 196 -1.64 -88.00 12.33
C ARG A 196 -1.95 -87.28 13.65
N GLU A 197 -1.14 -86.29 14.01
CA GLU A 197 -1.31 -85.49 15.23
C GLU A 197 -2.52 -84.55 15.13
N HIS A 198 -2.86 -84.08 13.92
CA HIS A 198 -4.02 -83.23 13.64
C HIS A 198 -5.04 -83.89 12.72
N MET A 199 -5.34 -85.18 12.98
CA MET A 199 -6.23 -85.98 12.13
C MET A 199 -7.66 -85.42 12.04
N ASP A 200 -8.08 -84.64 13.04
CA ASP A 200 -9.36 -83.93 13.05
C ASP A 200 -9.51 -82.91 11.90
N LEU A 201 -8.41 -82.44 11.32
CA LEU A 201 -8.40 -81.54 10.16
C LEU A 201 -8.49 -82.28 8.81
N PHE A 202 -8.38 -83.61 8.82
CA PHE A 202 -8.34 -84.47 7.63
C PHE A 202 -9.46 -85.52 7.58
N LYS A 203 -10.44 -85.43 8.48
CA LYS A 203 -11.70 -86.21 8.41
C LYS A 203 -12.58 -85.76 7.25
#